data_AF-A0A2E3S8R4-F1
#
_entry.id   AF-A0A2E3S8R4-F1
#
_cell.length_a   1.000
_cell.length_b   1.000
_cell.length_c   1.000
_cell.angle_alpha   90.00
_cell.angle_beta   90.00
_cell.angle_gamma   90.00
#
_symmetry.space_group_name_H-M   'P 1'
#
loop_
_entity.id
_entity.type
_entity.pdbx_description
1 polymer ?
#
loop_
_entity_poly.entity_id
_entity_poly.type
_entity_poly.pdbx_seq_one_letter_code
_entity_poly.pdbx_strand_id
1 'polypeptide(L)'
;MEDLHWETQQWKSDLQFVHDEVMFIEQLLQSYVFEPNTPNLFERLQDYLARLETFKDERTRLLAALARHENELGGMWECKDSDCNGGYHKSHDDLRTTVNGLTKKFSILKSEIFNYAGGILKKRKA
;
A
#
# COMPACT_ATOMS: atom_id res chain seq x y z
N MET A 1 -19.17 8.52 14.62
CA MET A 1 -19.32 8.20 13.19
C MET A 1 -18.44 9.10 12.34
N GLU A 2 -18.44 10.42 12.59
CA GLU A 2 -17.52 11.36 11.93
C GLU A 2 -16.04 10.95 12.05
N ASP A 3 -15.58 10.53 13.24
CA ASP A 3 -14.21 10.05 13.43
C ASP A 3 -13.87 8.84 12.55
N LEU A 4 -14.80 7.88 12.41
CA LEU A 4 -14.61 6.66 11.61
C LEU A 4 -14.62 6.99 10.11
N HIS A 5 -15.45 7.96 9.70
CA HIS A 5 -15.46 8.47 8.33
C HIS A 5 -14.14 9.17 8.00
N TRP A 6 -13.69 10.06 8.89
CA TRP A 6 -12.42 10.77 8.75
C TRP A 6 -11.23 9.82 8.66
N GLU A 7 -11.18 8.82 9.55
CA GLU A 7 -10.14 7.79 9.53
C GLU A 7 -10.14 7.01 8.21
N THR A 8 -11.31 6.66 7.69
CA THR A 8 -11.44 6.00 6.38
C THR A 8 -10.93 6.88 5.24
N GLN A 9 -11.19 8.19 5.26
CA GLN A 9 -10.63 9.12 4.26
C GLN A 9 -9.12 9.22 4.36
N GLN A 10 -8.58 9.28 5.58
CA GLN A 10 -7.14 9.32 5.80
C GLN A 10 -6.47 8.08 5.22
N TRP A 11 -7.01 6.88 5.47
CA TRP A 11 -6.47 5.65 4.90
C TRP A 11 -6.46 5.65 3.37
N LYS A 12 -7.50 6.16 2.72
CA LYS A 12 -7.52 6.29 1.25
C LYS A 12 -6.43 7.22 0.75
N SER A 13 -6.26 8.37 1.40
CA SER A 13 -5.20 9.34 1.09
C SER A 13 -3.82 8.72 1.23
N ASP A 14 -3.57 8.01 2.34
CA ASP A 14 -2.29 7.36 2.61
C ASP A 14 -1.99 6.25 1.59
N LEU A 15 -3.01 5.43 1.24
CA LEU A 15 -2.87 4.39 0.22
C LEU A 15 -2.61 4.97 -1.18
N GLN A 16 -3.17 6.14 -1.49
CA GLN A 16 -2.88 6.84 -2.74
C GLN A 16 -1.44 7.37 -2.74
N PHE A 17 -0.99 8.00 -1.66
CA PHE A 17 0.39 8.46 -1.55
C PHE A 17 1.38 7.31 -1.71
N VAL A 18 1.13 6.18 -1.04
CA VAL A 18 1.95 4.97 -1.18
C VAL A 18 1.93 4.44 -2.62
N HIS A 19 0.80 4.53 -3.32
CA HIS A 19 0.74 4.13 -4.73
C HIS A 19 1.66 4.99 -5.60
N ASP A 20 1.69 6.30 -5.39
CA ASP A 20 2.56 7.20 -6.14
C ASP A 20 4.04 6.85 -5.89
N GLU A 21 4.39 6.51 -4.64
CA GLU A 21 5.73 6.02 -4.31
C GLU A 21 6.07 4.70 -5.00
N VAL A 22 5.14 3.75 -5.06
CA VAL A 22 5.31 2.48 -5.79
C VAL A 22 5.61 2.74 -7.27
N MET A 23 4.83 3.62 -7.91
CA MET A 23 5.03 3.97 -9.32
C MET A 23 6.40 4.60 -9.56
N PHE A 24 6.82 5.52 -8.69
CA PHE A 24 8.15 6.11 -8.76
C PHE A 24 9.26 5.06 -8.61
N ILE A 25 9.15 4.16 -7.64
CA ILE A 25 10.15 3.11 -7.39
C ILE A 25 10.23 2.14 -8.57
N GLU A 26 9.09 1.75 -9.14
CA GLU A 26 9.06 0.89 -10.31
C GLU A 26 9.75 1.52 -11.52
N GLN A 27 9.46 2.80 -11.81
CA GLN A 27 10.14 3.56 -12.85
C GLN A 27 11.65 3.68 -12.59
N LEU A 28 12.04 3.91 -11.34
CA LEU A 28 13.44 3.95 -10.93
C LEU A 28 14.13 2.62 -11.26
N LEU A 29 13.54 1.50 -10.83
CA LEU A 29 14.07 0.15 -11.03
C LEU A 29 14.13 -0.27 -12.50
N GLN A 30 13.22 0.22 -13.34
CA GLN A 30 13.21 -0.04 -14.78
C GLN A 30 14.19 0.85 -15.57
N SER A 31 14.85 1.82 -14.93
CA SER A 31 15.81 2.68 -15.61
C SER A 31 17.09 1.94 -16.03
N TYR A 32 17.77 2.45 -17.06
CA TYR A 32 19.04 1.93 -17.59
C TYR A 32 20.17 1.81 -16.54
N VAL A 33 20.01 2.50 -15.40
CA VAL A 33 20.93 2.45 -14.26
C VAL A 33 20.90 1.08 -13.56
N PHE A 34 19.83 0.31 -13.75
CA PHE A 34 19.65 -1.01 -13.16
C PHE A 34 19.69 -2.14 -14.18
N GLU A 35 19.84 -1.83 -15.48
CA GLU A 35 20.07 -2.84 -16.52
C GLU A 35 21.33 -3.67 -16.17
N PRO A 36 21.19 -4.99 -15.93
CA PRO A 36 22.27 -5.82 -15.46
C PRO A 36 22.96 -6.57 -16.61
N ASN A 37 24.28 -6.45 -16.71
CA ASN A 37 25.13 -7.45 -17.37
C ASN A 37 25.51 -8.61 -16.42
N THR A 38 24.87 -8.72 -15.25
CA THR A 38 25.22 -9.71 -14.20
C THR A 38 23.97 -10.49 -13.73
N PRO A 39 23.95 -11.83 -13.83
CA PRO A 39 22.75 -12.66 -13.57
C PRO A 39 22.07 -12.44 -12.19
N ASN A 40 22.83 -12.42 -11.09
CA ASN A 40 22.28 -12.24 -9.73
C ASN A 40 21.59 -10.89 -9.50
N LEU A 41 21.96 -9.85 -10.28
CA LEU A 41 21.39 -8.51 -10.16
C LEU A 41 19.99 -8.47 -10.81
N PHE A 42 19.83 -9.23 -11.89
CA PHE A 42 18.57 -9.35 -12.61
C PHE A 42 17.49 -10.06 -11.78
N GLU A 43 17.83 -11.19 -11.13
CA GLU A 43 16.86 -11.94 -10.33
C GLU A 43 16.29 -11.11 -9.17
N ARG A 44 17.14 -10.35 -8.46
CA ARG A 44 16.70 -9.46 -7.39
C ARG A 44 15.82 -8.32 -7.90
N LEU A 45 16.16 -7.77 -9.06
CA LEU A 45 15.35 -6.74 -9.70
C LEU A 45 13.94 -7.26 -10.04
N GLN A 46 13.87 -8.45 -10.64
CA GLN A 46 12.60 -9.10 -10.96
C GLN A 46 11.78 -9.43 -9.70
N ASP A 47 12.41 -9.91 -8.62
CA ASP A 47 11.74 -10.14 -7.33
C ASP A 47 11.09 -8.86 -6.80
N TYR A 48 11.83 -7.74 -6.79
CA TYR A 48 11.27 -6.47 -6.33
C TYR A 48 10.10 -6.00 -7.19
N LEU A 49 10.18 -6.10 -8.52
CA LEU A 49 9.09 -5.74 -9.42
C LEU A 49 7.84 -6.61 -9.17
N ALA A 50 8.00 -7.92 -9.00
CA ALA A 50 6.89 -8.82 -8.70
C ALA A 50 6.22 -8.52 -7.34
N ARG A 51 7.02 -8.16 -6.33
CA ARG A 51 6.51 -7.77 -5.01
C ARG A 51 5.80 -6.42 -5.03
N LEU A 52 6.27 -5.47 -5.83
CA LEU A 52 5.56 -4.20 -6.07
C LEU A 52 4.22 -4.43 -6.76
N GLU A 53 4.15 -5.34 -7.73
CA GLU A 53 2.89 -5.68 -8.42
C GLU A 53 1.90 -6.35 -7.45
N THR A 54 2.38 -7.32 -6.67
CA THR A 54 1.57 -7.94 -5.60
C THR A 54 1.01 -6.91 -4.62
N PHE A 55 1.82 -5.90 -4.27
CA PHE A 55 1.37 -4.80 -3.42
C PHE A 55 0.25 -3.97 -4.07
N LYS A 56 0.34 -3.67 -5.39
CA LYS A 56 -0.72 -2.95 -6.10
C LYS A 56 -2.04 -3.72 -6.11
N ASP A 57 -1.98 -5.04 -6.28
CA ASP A 57 -3.15 -5.91 -6.22
C ASP A 57 -3.81 -5.89 -4.84
N GLU A 58 -3.01 -6.05 -3.78
CA GLU A 58 -3.49 -5.99 -2.40
C GLU A 58 -4.12 -4.63 -2.07
N ARG A 59 -3.47 -3.53 -2.49
CA ARG A 59 -4.01 -2.17 -2.37
C ARG A 59 -5.36 -2.04 -3.05
N THR A 60 -5.48 -2.54 -4.27
CA THR A 60 -6.74 -2.44 -5.06
C THR A 60 -7.88 -3.17 -4.36
N ARG A 61 -7.61 -4.37 -3.81
CA ARG A 61 -8.59 -5.11 -3.01
C ARG A 61 -8.99 -4.36 -1.74
N LEU A 62 -8.01 -3.75 -1.06
CA LEU A 62 -8.27 -2.96 0.15
C LEU A 62 -9.10 -1.70 -0.14
N LEU A 63 -8.81 -0.99 -1.23
CA LEU A 63 -9.62 0.17 -1.65
C LEU A 63 -11.08 -0.22 -1.93
N ALA A 64 -11.31 -1.36 -2.55
CA ALA A 64 -12.67 -1.88 -2.75
C ALA A 64 -13.36 -2.21 -1.42
N ALA A 65 -12.64 -2.77 -0.44
CA ALA A 65 -13.16 -3.03 0.90
C ALA A 65 -13.49 -1.74 1.65
N LEU A 66 -12.63 -0.71 1.56
CA LEU A 66 -12.86 0.61 2.16
C LEU A 66 -14.07 1.32 1.53
N ALA A 67 -14.26 1.22 0.21
CA ALA A 67 -15.43 1.78 -0.46
C ALA A 67 -16.74 1.12 0.01
N ARG A 68 -16.74 -0.21 0.19
CA ARG A 68 -17.89 -0.92 0.76
C ARG A 68 -18.17 -0.48 2.19
N HIS A 69 -17.13 -0.40 3.02
CA HIS A 69 -17.23 0.03 4.42
C HIS A 69 -17.79 1.45 4.56
N GLU A 70 -17.38 2.37 3.68
CA GLU A 70 -17.93 3.74 3.65
C GLU A 70 -19.41 3.77 3.23
N ASN A 71 -19.81 2.95 2.25
CA ASN A 71 -21.21 2.83 1.87
C ASN A 71 -22.07 2.30 3.03
N GLU A 72 -21.55 1.33 3.79
CA GLU A 72 -22.20 0.81 5.00
C GLU A 72 -22.34 1.91 6.07
N LEU A 73 -21.33 2.76 6.25
CA LEU A 73 -21.40 3.92 7.15
C LEU A 73 -22.50 4.91 6.75
N GLY A 74 -22.61 5.19 5.43
CA GLY A 74 -23.66 6.05 4.89
C GLY A 74 -25.05 5.51 5.19
N GLY A 75 -25.27 4.21 4.99
CA GLY A 75 -26.53 3.55 5.35
C GLY A 75 -26.82 3.54 6.86
N MET A 76 -25.79 3.45 7.71
CA MET A 76 -25.96 3.53 9.16
C MET A 76 -26.33 4.93 9.65
N TRP A 77 -25.89 5.98 8.95
CA TRP A 77 -26.32 7.35 9.25
C TRP A 77 -27.83 7.55 9.09
N GLU A 78 -28.46 6.74 8.25
CA GLU A 78 -29.92 6.75 8.01
C GLU A 78 -30.71 5.90 9.03
N CYS A 79 -30.03 5.03 9.80
CA CYS A 79 -30.64 4.15 10.81
C CYS A 79 -30.67 4.82 12.19
N LYS A 80 -31.88 4.97 12.78
CA LYS A 80 -32.08 5.62 14.10
C LYS A 80 -31.89 4.69 15.31
N ASP A 81 -31.72 3.39 15.10
CA ASP A 81 -31.65 2.41 16.19
C ASP A 81 -30.21 2.17 16.67
N SER A 82 -30.00 2.29 17.98
CA SER A 82 -28.68 2.25 18.62
C SER A 82 -27.99 0.88 18.62
N ASP A 83 -28.69 -0.20 18.28
CA ASP A 83 -28.18 -1.58 18.29
C ASP A 83 -27.41 -1.97 17.01
N CYS A 84 -27.44 -1.15 15.95
CA CYS A 84 -26.80 -1.46 14.67
C CYS A 84 -25.25 -1.33 14.67
N ASN A 85 -24.64 -0.85 15.75
CA ASN A 85 -23.28 -0.30 15.72
C ASN A 85 -22.15 -1.31 15.99
N GLY A 86 -22.42 -2.41 16.73
CA GLY A 86 -21.37 -3.29 17.25
C GLY A 86 -20.57 -4.06 16.19
N GLY A 87 -21.24 -4.54 15.13
CA GLY A 87 -20.58 -5.25 14.02
C GLY A 87 -19.71 -4.34 13.15
N TYR A 88 -20.11 -3.07 13.00
CA TYR A 88 -19.41 -2.09 12.18
C TYR A 88 -18.07 -1.69 12.79
N HIS A 89 -18.01 -1.44 14.11
CA HIS A 89 -16.75 -1.12 14.81
C HIS A 89 -15.72 -2.23 14.64
N LYS A 90 -16.14 -3.49 14.75
CA LYS A 90 -15.25 -4.63 14.52
C LYS A 90 -14.73 -4.67 13.08
N SER A 91 -15.61 -4.50 12.09
CA SER A 91 -15.22 -4.42 10.67
C SER A 91 -14.23 -3.28 10.42
N HIS A 92 -14.45 -2.13 11.06
CA HIS A 92 -13.55 -0.98 10.96
C HIS A 92 -12.17 -1.26 11.58
N ASP A 93 -12.10 -1.92 12.74
CA ASP A 93 -10.84 -2.31 13.37
C ASP A 93 -10.07 -3.37 12.55
N ASP A 94 -10.78 -4.30 11.91
CA ASP A 94 -10.19 -5.28 10.98
C ASP A 94 -9.59 -4.58 9.75
N LEU A 95 -10.28 -3.56 9.22
CA LEU A 95 -9.76 -2.71 8.15
C LEU A 95 -8.54 -1.90 8.59
N ARG A 96 -8.57 -1.30 9.79
CA ARG A 96 -7.41 -0.58 10.37
C ARG A 96 -6.19 -1.50 10.41
N THR A 97 -6.38 -2.72 10.89
CA THR A 97 -5.31 -3.74 10.97
C THR A 97 -4.77 -4.08 9.58
N THR A 98 -5.66 -4.22 8.59
CA THR A 98 -5.30 -4.51 7.19
C THR A 98 -4.52 -3.36 6.55
N VAL A 99 -4.98 -2.11 6.71
CA VAL A 99 -4.29 -0.89 6.24
C VAL A 99 -2.89 -0.81 6.85
N ASN A 100 -2.78 -0.92 8.17
CA ASN A 100 -1.51 -0.85 8.87
C ASN A 100 -0.54 -1.97 8.43
N GLY A 101 -1.07 -3.18 8.24
CA GLY A 101 -0.28 -4.31 7.74
C GLY A 101 0.27 -4.07 6.34
N LEU A 102 -0.57 -3.56 5.43
CA LEU A 102 -0.17 -3.27 4.05
C LEU A 102 0.87 -2.15 3.99
N THR A 103 0.65 -1.04 4.72
CA THR A 103 1.60 0.08 4.80
C THR A 103 2.95 -0.36 5.38
N LYS A 104 2.94 -1.20 6.43
CA LYS A 104 4.17 -1.76 7.00
C LYS A 104 4.91 -2.67 6.02
N LYS A 105 4.18 -3.53 5.29
CA LYS A 105 4.75 -4.40 4.25
C LYS A 105 5.45 -3.57 3.18
N PHE A 106 4.84 -2.47 2.73
CA PHE A 106 5.47 -1.57 1.77
C PHE A 106 6.71 -0.86 2.34
N SER A 107 6.66 -0.37 3.57
CA SER A 107 7.82 0.29 4.20
C SER A 107 9.06 -0.60 4.27
N ILE A 108 8.85 -1.90 4.56
CA ILE A 108 9.92 -2.91 4.53
C ILE A 108 10.46 -3.10 3.10
N LEU A 109 9.58 -3.33 2.12
CA LEU A 109 9.95 -3.49 0.72
C LEU A 109 10.72 -2.27 0.18
N LYS A 110 10.23 -1.06 0.47
CA LYS A 110 10.86 0.21 0.11
C LYS A 110 12.28 0.31 0.68
N SER A 111 12.47 -0.06 1.94
CA SER A 111 13.77 -0.04 2.59
C SER A 111 14.76 -1.02 1.93
N GLU A 112 14.30 -2.22 1.59
CA GLU A 112 15.12 -3.20 0.85
C GLU A 112 15.54 -2.67 -0.52
N ILE A 113 14.59 -2.11 -1.27
CA ILE A 113 14.84 -1.54 -2.60
C ILE A 113 15.82 -0.37 -2.52
N PHE A 114 15.67 0.54 -1.55
CA PHE A 114 16.58 1.68 -1.40
C PHE A 114 18.00 1.26 -1.05
N ASN A 115 18.16 0.24 -0.21
CA ASN A 115 19.48 -0.32 0.10
C ASN A 115 20.12 -0.95 -1.15
N TYR A 116 19.35 -1.70 -1.92
CA TYR A 116 19.78 -2.30 -3.17
C TYR A 116 20.17 -1.21 -4.20
N ALA A 117 19.28 -0.26 -4.45
CA ALA A 117 19.47 0.79 -5.44
C ALA A 117 20.64 1.71 -5.06
N GLY A 118 20.73 2.11 -3.79
CA GLY A 118 21.83 2.91 -3.28
C GLY A 118 23.18 2.21 -3.42
N GLY A 119 23.24 0.89 -3.25
CA GLY A 119 24.44 0.09 -3.49
C GLY A 119 24.90 0.13 -4.94
N ILE A 120 23.98 0.05 -5.90
CA ILE A 120 24.28 0.10 -7.34
C ILE A 120 24.71 1.50 -7.75
N LEU A 121 23.97 2.53 -7.33
CA LEU A 121 24.26 3.93 -7.64
C LEU A 121 25.65 4.35 -7.14
N LYS A 122 26.05 3.90 -5.94
CA LYS A 122 27.40 4.14 -5.42
C LYS A 122 28.50 3.50 -6.27
N LYS A 123 28.27 2.29 -6.79
CA LYS A 123 29.24 1.58 -7.64
C LYS A 123 29.42 2.21 -9.02
N ARG A 124 28.35 2.80 -9.60
CA ARG A 124 28.42 3.44 -10.93
C ARG A 124 28.94 4.89 -10.91
N LYS A 125 28.99 5.52 -9.73
CA LYS A 125 29.56 6.87 -9.54
C LYS A 125 31.09 6.87 -9.38
N ALA A 126 31.68 5.71 -9.10
CA ALA A 126 33.13 5.49 -9.01
C ALA A 126 33.68 5.06 -10.38
#